data_AF-A0A1X6ZEK1-F1
#
_entry.id   AF-A0A1X6ZEK1-F1
#
_cell.length_a   1.000
_cell.length_b   1.000
_cell.length_c   1.000
_cell.angle_alpha   90.00
_cell.angle_beta   90.00
_cell.angle_gamma   90.00
#
_symmetry.space_group_name_H-M   'P 1'
#
loop_
_entity.id
_entity.type
_entity.pdbx_description
1 polymer ?
#
loop_
_entity_poly.entity_id
_entity_poly.type
_entity_poly.pdbx_seq_one_letter_code
_entity_poly.pdbx_strand_id
1 'polypeptide(L)'
;MKGVILHIALLLIATPAWSGAWLREKDSAFVAAAVTAFKDPDGRYDYKSSLYAEWGYRPNLTIGFDFEEHRDVYGHALLFARAPVADFGKWGRFTAEFGAGAHHRHKRA
;
A
#
# COMPACT_ATOMS: atom_id res chain seq x y z
N MET A 1 10.79 12.54 -26.15
CA MET A 1 11.94 12.04 -25.34
C MET A 1 12.24 12.91 -24.12
N LYS A 2 12.38 14.24 -24.24
CA LYS A 2 12.68 15.14 -23.08
C LYS A 2 11.68 15.02 -21.91
N GLY A 3 10.38 14.89 -22.21
CA GLY A 3 9.35 14.70 -21.19
C GLY A 3 9.51 13.40 -20.40
N VAL A 4 9.84 12.28 -21.05
CA VAL A 4 10.04 10.98 -20.39
C VAL A 4 11.23 11.02 -19.44
N ILE A 5 12.33 11.64 -19.87
CA ILE A 5 13.53 11.81 -19.04
C ILE A 5 13.22 12.65 -17.79
N LEU A 6 12.43 13.72 -17.95
CA LEU A 6 12.02 14.55 -16.82
C LEU A 6 11.17 13.79 -15.79
N HIS A 7 10.23 12.96 -16.24
CA HIS A 7 9.39 12.16 -15.34
C HIS A 7 10.22 11.10 -14.60
N ILE A 8 11.15 10.43 -15.29
CA ILE A 8 12.06 9.47 -14.65
C ILE A 8 12.97 10.18 -13.63
N ALA A 9 13.49 11.37 -13.96
CA ALA A 9 14.30 12.15 -13.03
C ALA A 9 13.52 12.58 -11.78
N LEU A 10 12.25 13.00 -11.93
CA LEU A 10 11.37 13.34 -10.80
C LEU A 10 11.11 12.16 -9.88
N LEU A 11 10.94 10.95 -10.44
CA LEU A 11 10.75 9.73 -9.65
C LEU A 11 12.01 9.34 -8.86
N LEU A 12 13.19 9.64 -9.38
CA LEU A 12 14.48 9.31 -8.74
C LEU A 12 14.89 10.29 -7.63
N ILE A 13 14.35 11.51 -7.61
CA ILE A 13 14.66 12.54 -6.60
C ILE A 13 13.68 12.49 -5.41
N ALA A 14 12.58 11.75 -5.54
CA ALA A 14 11.60 11.60 -4.46
C ALA A 14 12.24 10.95 -3.22
N THR A 15 12.26 11.69 -2.10
CA THR A 15 12.64 11.13 -0.81
C THR A 15 11.68 10.00 -0.44
N PRO A 16 12.17 8.91 0.19
CA PRO A 16 11.31 7.81 0.61
C PRO A 16 10.25 8.36 1.56
N ALA A 17 9.00 8.30 1.14
CA ALA A 17 7.87 8.61 2.01
C ALA A 17 7.66 7.39 2.93
N TRP A 18 7.76 7.60 4.24
CA TRP A 18 7.57 6.52 5.20
C TRP A 18 6.06 6.32 5.39
N SER A 19 5.55 5.13 5.07
CA SER A 19 4.24 4.70 5.55
C SER A 19 4.39 4.32 7.02
N GLY A 20 3.91 5.17 7.91
CA GLY A 20 3.87 4.88 9.34
C GLY A 20 2.52 4.31 9.75
N ALA A 21 2.48 3.63 10.90
CA ALA A 21 1.22 3.18 11.52
C ALA A 21 0.32 4.35 11.99
N TRP A 22 0.83 5.58 11.94
CA TRP A 22 0.08 6.78 12.27
C TRP A 22 -0.78 7.28 11.09
N LEU A 23 -1.61 8.28 11.36
CA LEU A 23 -2.40 8.92 10.33
C LEU A 23 -1.53 9.73 9.38
N ARG A 24 -1.96 9.72 8.12
CA ARG A 24 -1.43 10.56 7.06
C ARG A 24 -1.85 12.01 7.30
N GLU A 25 -0.96 12.97 7.01
CA GLU A 25 -1.26 14.40 7.12
C GLU A 25 -2.46 14.76 6.23
N LYS A 26 -3.29 15.70 6.69
CA LYS A 26 -4.48 16.12 5.95
C LYS A 26 -4.10 16.54 4.51
N ASP A 27 -4.88 16.06 3.55
CA ASP A 27 -4.73 16.31 2.11
C ASP A 27 -3.43 15.77 1.48
N SER A 28 -2.63 15.00 2.24
CA SER A 28 -1.46 14.29 1.72
C SER A 28 -1.80 12.84 1.38
N ALA A 29 -1.16 12.31 0.36
CA ALA A 29 -1.34 10.93 -0.09
C ALA A 29 -0.01 10.19 -0.14
N PHE A 30 -0.06 8.88 0.08
CA PHE A 30 1.05 7.97 -0.12
C PHE A 30 0.59 6.81 -0.98
N VAL A 31 1.39 6.45 -1.97
CA VAL A 31 1.12 5.34 -2.88
C VAL A 31 2.41 4.54 -3.04
N ALA A 32 2.30 3.23 -2.89
CA ALA A 32 3.38 2.28 -3.13
C ALA A 32 2.87 1.17 -4.04
N ALA A 33 3.66 0.84 -5.06
CA ALA A 33 3.39 -0.28 -5.94
C ALA A 33 4.65 -1.14 -6.01
N ALA A 34 4.48 -2.46 -5.96
CA ALA A 34 5.58 -3.40 -6.06
C ALA A 34 5.22 -4.56 -6.97
N VAL A 35 6.22 -5.04 -7.71
CA VAL A 35 6.15 -6.29 -8.46
C VAL A 35 7.36 -7.12 -8.05
N THR A 36 7.11 -8.32 -7.54
CA THR A 36 8.14 -9.25 -7.10
C THR A 36 8.06 -10.50 -7.94
N ALA A 37 9.07 -10.72 -8.78
CA ALA A 37 9.24 -11.98 -9.50
C ALA A 37 10.05 -12.96 -8.63
N PHE A 38 9.59 -14.20 -8.55
CA PHE A 38 10.26 -15.25 -7.79
C PHE A 38 10.16 -16.59 -8.53
N LYS A 39 10.95 -17.57 -8.09
CA LYS A 39 10.94 -18.92 -8.66
C LYS A 39 10.23 -19.84 -7.68
N ASP A 40 9.18 -20.50 -8.15
CA ASP A 40 8.44 -21.51 -7.40
C ASP A 40 9.35 -22.73 -7.14
N PRO A 41 9.12 -23.53 -6.07
CA PRO A 41 9.87 -24.76 -5.80
C PRO A 41 9.87 -25.73 -6.99
N ASP A 42 8.81 -25.70 -7.80
CA ASP A 42 8.60 -26.51 -9.00
C ASP A 42 9.45 -26.03 -10.19
N GLY A 43 10.25 -24.98 -10.01
CA GLY A 43 11.14 -24.41 -11.02
C GLY A 43 10.48 -23.41 -11.97
N ARG A 44 9.17 -23.16 -11.83
CA ARG A 44 8.42 -22.18 -12.63
C ARG A 44 8.70 -20.74 -12.15
N TYR A 45 8.68 -19.78 -13.06
CA TYR A 45 8.73 -18.36 -12.72
C TYR A 45 7.32 -17.85 -12.42
N ASP A 46 7.17 -17.22 -11.26
CA ASP A 46 5.94 -16.59 -10.82
C ASP A 46 6.18 -15.13 -10.43
N TYR A 47 5.11 -14.35 -10.28
CA TYR A 47 5.19 -12.98 -9.80
C TYR A 47 4.01 -12.62 -8.90
N LYS A 48 4.30 -11.72 -7.98
CA LYS A 48 3.33 -11.07 -7.10
C LYS A 48 3.31 -9.59 -7.43
N SER A 49 2.13 -8.99 -7.46
CA SER A 49 1.97 -7.54 -7.53
C SER A 49 1.22 -7.04 -6.31
N SER A 50 1.65 -5.92 -5.75
CA SER A 50 0.92 -5.20 -4.71
C SER A 50 0.80 -3.72 -5.04
N LEU A 51 -0.29 -3.12 -4.58
CA LEU A 51 -0.61 -1.71 -4.66
C LEU A 51 -1.23 -1.28 -3.33
N TYR A 52 -0.52 -0.40 -2.62
CA TYR A 52 -0.98 0.21 -1.39
C TYR A 52 -1.14 1.72 -1.61
N ALA A 53 -2.24 2.28 -1.16
CA ALA A 53 -2.49 3.71 -1.20
C ALA A 53 -3.20 4.17 0.08
N GLU A 54 -2.83 5.34 0.58
CA GLU A 54 -3.51 5.99 1.70
C GLU A 54 -3.61 7.51 1.47
N TRP A 55 -4.67 8.11 1.98
CA TRP A 55 -4.96 9.53 1.86
C TRP A 55 -5.45 10.09 3.20
N GLY A 56 -4.83 11.18 3.65
CA GLY A 56 -5.24 11.92 4.85
C GLY A 56 -6.52 12.71 4.61
N TYR A 57 -7.67 12.02 4.63
CA TYR A 57 -8.96 12.62 4.35
C TYR A 57 -9.35 13.74 5.34
N ARG A 58 -9.05 13.55 6.64
CA ARG A 58 -9.24 14.55 7.72
C ARG A 58 -8.08 14.48 8.71
N PRO A 59 -7.87 15.49 9.58
CA PRO A 59 -6.80 15.47 10.58
C PRO A 59 -6.84 14.25 11.53
N ASN A 60 -8.01 13.64 11.68
CA ASN A 60 -8.27 12.47 12.52
C ASN A 60 -8.81 11.26 11.73
N LEU A 61 -8.67 11.24 10.40
CA LEU A 61 -9.11 10.11 9.59
C LEU A 61 -8.24 9.96 8.34
N THR A 62 -7.61 8.79 8.21
CA THR A 62 -6.95 8.34 6.97
C THR A 62 -7.82 7.26 6.32
N ILE A 63 -7.98 7.35 5.01
CA ILE A 63 -8.63 6.29 4.22
C ILE A 63 -7.56 5.69 3.32
N GLY A 64 -7.59 4.39 3.11
CA GLY A 64 -6.68 3.75 2.19
C GLY A 64 -7.23 2.53 1.52
N PHE A 65 -6.39 1.99 0.66
CA PHE A 65 -6.65 0.88 -0.22
C PHE A 65 -5.40 0.01 -0.24
N ASP A 66 -5.58 -1.29 -0.04
CA ASP A 66 -4.52 -2.28 -0.17
C ASP A 66 -4.98 -3.39 -1.10
N PHE A 67 -4.16 -3.66 -2.09
CA PHE A 67 -4.41 -4.62 -3.14
C PHE A 67 -3.19 -5.48 -3.36
N GLU A 68 -3.41 -6.78 -3.44
CA GLU A 68 -2.37 -7.75 -3.67
C GLU A 68 -2.90 -8.87 -4.56
N GLU A 69 -2.10 -9.27 -5.55
CA GLU A 69 -2.47 -10.27 -6.55
C GLU A 69 -1.29 -11.20 -6.84
N HIS A 70 -1.56 -12.52 -6.81
CA HIS A 70 -0.61 -13.57 -7.19
C HIS A 70 -1.16 -14.36 -8.37
N ARG A 71 -0.87 -13.88 -9.60
CA ARG A 71 -1.20 -14.55 -10.89
C ARG A 71 -2.46 -15.42 -10.88
N ASP A 72 -3.60 -14.87 -10.42
CA ASP A 72 -4.91 -15.54 -10.37
C ASP A 72 -5.02 -16.76 -9.43
N VAL A 73 -4.03 -17.04 -8.58
CA VAL A 73 -4.11 -18.12 -7.58
C VAL A 73 -4.73 -17.59 -6.29
N TYR A 74 -4.33 -16.41 -5.85
CA TYR A 74 -4.94 -15.74 -4.70
C TYR A 74 -4.62 -14.25 -4.71
N GLY A 75 -5.59 -13.46 -4.28
CA GLY A 75 -5.45 -12.02 -4.18
C GLY A 75 -6.43 -11.44 -3.17
N HIS A 76 -6.17 -10.22 -2.74
CA HIS A 76 -7.10 -9.48 -1.92
C HIS A 76 -7.14 -8.02 -2.33
N ALA A 77 -8.29 -7.41 -2.11
CA ALA A 77 -8.50 -5.98 -2.25
C ALA A 77 -9.26 -5.53 -1.02
N LEU A 78 -8.72 -4.59 -0.27
CA LEU A 78 -9.35 -4.04 0.93
C LEU A 78 -9.32 -2.51 0.89
N LEU A 79 -10.42 -1.91 1.31
CA LEU A 79 -10.49 -0.51 1.67
C LEU A 79 -10.44 -0.43 3.19
N PHE A 80 -9.68 0.51 3.72
CA PHE A 80 -9.55 0.71 5.15
C PHE A 80 -9.74 2.17 5.56
N ALA A 81 -10.22 2.35 6.79
CA ALA A 81 -10.32 3.63 7.46
C ALA A 81 -9.58 3.55 8.79
N ARG A 82 -8.63 4.46 9.01
CA ARG A 82 -7.78 4.52 10.19
C ARG A 82 -8.03 5.81 10.97
N ALA A 83 -8.29 5.66 12.27
CA ALA A 83 -8.54 6.78 13.19
C ALA A 83 -7.58 6.71 14.40
N PRO A 84 -7.22 7.86 15.00
CA PRO A 84 -6.38 7.86 16.19
C PRO A 84 -7.22 7.44 17.40
N VAL A 85 -6.65 6.56 18.22
CA VAL A 85 -7.23 6.15 19.51
C VAL A 85 -6.58 6.92 20.65
N ALA A 86 -5.25 7.03 20.63
CA ALA A 86 -4.49 7.79 21.62
C ALA A 86 -3.14 8.27 21.07
N ASP A 87 -2.73 9.47 21.45
CA ASP A 87 -1.37 9.99 21.24
C ASP A 87 -0.73 10.25 22.60
N PHE A 88 0.27 9.44 22.96
CA PHE A 88 1.04 9.59 24.20
C PHE A 88 2.37 10.33 23.96
N GLY A 89 2.50 11.01 22.82
CA GLY A 89 3.69 11.74 22.42
C GLY A 89 4.91 10.83 22.34
N LYS A 90 5.90 11.08 23.20
CA LYS A 90 7.14 10.28 23.28
C LYS A 90 6.93 8.82 23.66
N TRP A 91 5.78 8.46 24.23
CA TRP A 91 5.50 7.09 24.67
C TRP A 91 4.80 6.25 23.60
N GLY A 92 4.53 6.85 22.45
CA GLY A 92 3.94 6.17 21.30
C GLY A 92 2.52 6.61 21.04
N ARG A 93 1.93 5.94 20.06
CA ARG A 93 0.76 6.37 19.33
C ARG A 93 -0.06 5.15 18.97
N PHE A 94 -1.37 5.22 19.19
CA PHE A 94 -2.31 4.13 18.92
C PHE A 94 -3.37 4.56 17.93
N THR A 95 -3.60 3.72 16.93
CA THR A 95 -4.63 3.87 15.91
C THR A 95 -5.50 2.64 15.89
N ALA A 96 -6.76 2.83 15.49
CA ALA A 96 -7.67 1.75 15.15
C ALA A 96 -7.93 1.81 13.66
N GLU A 97 -7.94 0.65 13.02
CA GLU A 97 -8.21 0.51 11.60
C GLU A 97 -9.39 -0.44 11.39
N PHE A 98 -10.31 0.00 10.55
CA PHE A 98 -11.45 -0.78 10.10
C PHE A 98 -11.29 -1.01 8.60
N GLY A 99 -11.13 -2.28 8.21
CA GLY A 99 -10.99 -2.71 6.83
C GLY A 99 -12.21 -3.50 6.34
N ALA A 100 -12.60 -3.29 5.10
CA ALA A 100 -13.58 -4.10 4.39
C ALA A 100 -13.08 -4.41 2.98
N GLY A 101 -13.23 -5.65 2.54
CA GLY A 101 -12.62 -6.08 1.29
C GLY A 101 -13.09 -7.45 0.80
N ALA A 102 -12.50 -7.87 -0.30
CA ALA A 102 -12.70 -9.18 -0.89
C ALA A 102 -11.36 -9.93 -0.95
N HIS A 103 -11.44 -11.24 -0.74
CA HIS A 103 -10.34 -12.16 -0.94
C HIS A 103 -10.79 -13.21 -1.94
N HIS A 104 -9.95 -13.49 -2.94
CA HIS A 104 -10.19 -14.59 -3.87
C HIS A 104 -9.05 -15.59 -3.74
N ARG A 105 -9.41 -16.86 -3.91
CA ARG A 105 -8.46 -17.97 -3.93
C ARG A 105 -8.94 -18.99 -4.96
N HIS A 106 -8.16 -19.18 -6.01
CA HIS A 106 -8.36 -20.20 -7.02
C HIS A 106 -7.42 -21.38 -6.77
N LYS A 107 -7.91 -22.60 -6.97
CA LYS A 107 -7.03 -23.77 -7.04
C LYS A 107 -6.41 -23.79 -8.42
N ARG A 108 -5.08 -23.84 -8.48
CA ARG A 108 -4.34 -24.08 -9.74
C ARG A 108 -4.77 -25.46 -10.26
N ALA A 109 -5.29 -25.52 -11.48
CA ALA A 109 -5.65 -26.76 -12.18
C ALA A 109 -4.40 -27.50 -12.66
#